data_AF-A0AAU3IGG8-F1
#
_entry.id   AF-A0AAU3IGG8-F1
#
_cell.length_a   1.000
_cell.length_b   1.000
_cell.length_c   1.000
_cell.angle_alpha   90.00
_cell.angle_beta   90.00
_cell.angle_gamma   90.00
#
_symmetry.space_group_name_H-M   'P 1'
#
loop_
_entity.id
_entity.type
_entity.pdbx_description
1 polymer ?
#
loop_
_entity_poly.entity_id
_entity_poly.type
_entity_poly.pdbx_seq_one_letter_code
_entity_poly.pdbx_strand_id
1 'polypeptide(L)'
;MCYHAFNGAFRHYVCVACRLAFKGGAWPIRKRICPGCREQLVFAGYDFAAPRRRDTKAWSVVATVLAEGLTYDHRPGCGCSRLPSFRPRTRAQVRVRRRAAERLGLPLSVTLARRDAFTSESRDEQPSSPSAAKRDTT
;
A
#
# COMPACT_ATOMS: atom_id res chain seq x y z
N MET A 1 16.94 -2.96 14.68
CA MET A 1 17.82 -2.31 13.67
C MET A 1 17.01 -2.14 12.38
N CYS A 2 16.99 -0.95 11.78
CA CYS A 2 16.09 -0.62 10.68
C CYS A 2 16.66 -1.03 9.30
N TYR A 3 16.03 -2.02 8.65
CA TYR A 3 16.49 -2.56 7.35
C TYR A 3 16.52 -1.50 6.24
N HIS A 4 15.55 -0.58 6.22
CA HIS A 4 15.47 0.51 5.23
C HIS A 4 16.57 1.56 5.40
N ALA A 5 17.10 1.73 6.63
CA ALA A 5 18.18 2.66 6.91
C ALA A 5 19.54 2.11 6.46
N PHE A 6 19.73 0.78 6.49
CA PHE A 6 20.99 0.13 6.12
C PHE A 6 21.09 -0.25 4.65
N ASN A 7 20.00 -0.64 3.99
CA ASN A 7 20.05 -1.21 2.63
C ASN A 7 19.81 -0.23 1.47
N GLY A 8 19.82 1.08 1.72
CA GLY A 8 19.61 2.05 0.65
C GLY A 8 18.28 1.83 -0.08
N ALA A 9 17.20 1.59 0.69
CA ALA A 9 15.91 1.26 0.12
C ALA A 9 15.45 2.39 -0.83
N PHE A 10 15.26 2.02 -2.10
CA PHE A 10 14.83 2.96 -3.13
C PHE A 10 13.47 3.54 -2.75
N ARG A 11 13.39 4.87 -2.75
CA ARG A 11 12.13 5.57 -2.52
C ARG A 11 11.38 5.68 -3.83
N HIS A 12 10.08 5.43 -3.79
CA HIS A 12 9.20 5.65 -4.92
C HIS A 12 8.45 6.97 -4.76
N TYR A 13 8.56 7.80 -5.78
CA TYR A 13 7.87 9.09 -5.90
C TYR A 13 6.94 9.07 -7.09
N VAL A 14 5.75 9.65 -6.96
CA VAL A 14 4.68 9.44 -7.92
C VAL A 14 3.99 10.75 -8.24
N CYS A 15 3.78 10.99 -9.54
CA CYS A 15 2.92 12.05 -10.04
C CYS A 15 1.61 11.43 -10.52
N VAL A 16 0.52 11.70 -9.80
CA VAL A 16 -0.80 11.15 -10.11
C VAL A 16 -1.38 11.77 -11.38
N ALA A 17 -1.16 13.08 -11.60
CA ALA A 17 -1.64 13.80 -12.78
C ALA A 17 -1.00 13.28 -14.08
N CYS A 18 0.33 13.17 -14.12
CA CYS A 18 1.06 12.66 -15.28
C CYS A 18 1.09 11.13 -15.36
N ARG A 19 0.69 10.43 -14.29
CA ARG A 19 0.76 8.96 -14.15
C ARG A 19 2.17 8.43 -14.33
N LEU A 20 3.12 9.08 -13.64
CA LEU A 20 4.53 8.75 -13.66
C LEU A 20 5.00 8.32 -12.28
N ALA A 21 5.92 7.36 -12.24
CA ALA A 21 6.58 6.92 -11.03
C ALA A 21 8.09 6.98 -11.22
N PHE A 22 8.78 7.49 -10.21
CA PHE A 22 10.22 7.65 -10.16
C PHE A 22 10.76 6.81 -9.00
N LYS A 23 11.71 5.93 -9.30
CA LYS A 23 12.43 5.13 -8.32
C LYS A 23 13.81 5.75 -8.12
N GLY A 24 14.18 6.08 -6.89
CA GLY A 24 15.51 6.64 -6.63
C GLY A 24 15.87 6.66 -5.15
N GLY A 25 17.07 6.16 -4.83
CA GLY A 25 17.67 6.31 -3.49
C GLY A 25 18.25 7.70 -3.25
N ALA A 26 18.68 8.36 -4.33
CA ALA A 26 19.39 9.64 -4.32
C ALA A 26 18.74 10.69 -5.25
N TRP A 27 17.43 10.61 -5.49
CA TRP A 27 16.75 11.70 -6.21
C TRP A 27 16.87 12.97 -5.36
N PRO A 28 17.52 14.04 -5.84
CA PRO A 28 17.85 15.19 -5.02
C PRO A 28 16.56 15.76 -4.43
N ILE A 29 16.54 15.96 -3.11
CA ILE A 29 15.39 16.45 -2.34
C ILE A 29 14.78 17.71 -2.98
N ARG A 30 15.61 18.51 -3.66
CA ARG A 30 15.27 19.76 -4.35
C ARG A 30 14.51 19.59 -5.67
N LYS A 31 14.43 18.38 -6.24
CA LYS A 31 13.77 18.13 -7.52
C LYS A 31 12.47 17.35 -7.40
N ARG A 32 11.76 17.33 -6.25
CA ARG A 32 10.45 16.61 -6.11
C ARG A 32 9.31 17.22 -6.93
N ILE A 33 9.61 17.68 -8.13
CA ILE A 33 8.73 18.33 -9.08
C ILE A 33 8.65 17.40 -10.28
N CYS A 34 7.43 17.16 -10.76
CA CYS A 34 7.23 16.38 -11.97
C CYS A 34 7.80 17.15 -13.19
N PRO A 35 8.64 16.53 -14.03
CA PRO A 35 9.17 17.20 -15.22
C PRO A 35 8.09 17.56 -16.26
N GLY A 36 6.93 16.90 -16.22
CA GLY A 36 5.82 17.16 -17.13
C GLY A 36 4.93 18.31 -16.65
N CYS A 37 4.27 18.15 -15.50
CA CYS A 37 3.29 19.12 -15.01
C CYS A 37 3.83 20.11 -13.97
N ARG A 38 5.10 19.97 -13.57
CA ARG A 38 5.74 20.77 -12.49
C ARG A 38 5.05 20.70 -11.13
N GLU A 39 4.20 19.70 -10.92
CA GLU A 39 3.53 19.45 -9.64
C GLU A 39 4.44 18.70 -8.66
N GLN A 40 4.20 18.88 -7.37
CA GLN A 40 4.93 18.16 -6.33
C GLN A 40 4.69 16.63 -6.43
N LEU A 41 5.77 15.87 -6.40
CA LEU A 41 5.75 14.41 -6.39
C LEU A 41 5.39 13.90 -4.98
N VAL A 42 4.42 12.99 -4.93
CA VAL A 42 3.98 12.35 -3.68
C VAL A 42 4.84 11.14 -3.39
N PHE A 43 5.25 10.96 -2.13
CA PHE A 43 5.96 9.75 -1.70
C PHE A 43 4.98 8.57 -1.63
N ALA A 44 5.26 7.49 -2.36
CA ALA A 44 4.39 6.32 -2.42
C ALA A 44 4.91 5.12 -1.62
N GLY A 45 6.08 5.22 -0.98
CA GLY A 45 6.66 4.14 -0.18
C GLY A 45 7.86 3.46 -0.84
N TYR A 46 8.26 2.33 -0.27
CA TYR A 46 9.43 1.57 -0.70
C TYR A 46 9.09 0.39 -1.61
N ASP A 47 7.90 -0.21 -1.48
CA ASP A 47 7.49 -1.40 -2.24
C ASP A 47 6.47 -1.05 -3.34
N PHE A 48 6.45 0.20 -3.80
CA PHE A 48 5.48 0.66 -4.78
C PHE A 48 5.74 0.07 -6.18
N ALA A 49 4.86 -0.83 -6.59
CA ALA A 49 4.79 -1.33 -7.96
C ALA A 49 3.99 -0.35 -8.84
N ALA A 50 4.69 0.42 -9.67
CA ALA A 50 4.06 1.39 -10.55
C ALA A 50 3.19 0.71 -11.63
N PRO A 51 1.89 1.05 -11.73
CA PRO A 51 1.04 0.53 -12.80
C PRO A 51 1.42 1.14 -14.15
N ARG A 52 0.99 0.51 -15.26
CA ARG A 52 1.26 1.05 -16.60
C ARG A 52 0.62 2.42 -16.75
N ARG A 53 1.28 3.34 -17.46
CA ARG A 53 0.82 4.74 -17.62
C ARG A 53 -0.60 4.87 -18.22
N ARG A 54 -1.00 3.93 -19.08
CA ARG A 54 -2.32 3.90 -19.73
C ARG A 54 -3.44 3.34 -18.82
N ASP A 55 -3.10 2.67 -17.73
CA ASP A 55 -4.07 2.04 -16.83
C ASP A 55 -4.73 3.07 -15.90
N THR A 56 -5.63 3.89 -16.44
CA THR A 56 -6.36 4.93 -15.70
C THR A 56 -7.08 4.37 -14.47
N LYS A 57 -7.58 3.12 -14.57
CA LYS A 57 -8.24 2.42 -13.47
C LYS A 57 -7.28 2.17 -12.30
N ALA A 58 -6.08 1.68 -12.57
CA ALA A 58 -5.09 1.41 -11.53
C ALA A 58 -4.57 2.73 -10.92
N TRP A 59 -4.30 3.73 -11.77
CA TRP A 59 -3.88 5.06 -11.33
C TRP A 59 -4.92 5.76 -10.45
N SER A 60 -6.21 5.56 -10.69
CA SER A 60 -7.26 6.10 -9.81
C SER A 60 -7.26 5.49 -8.41
N VAL A 61 -6.86 4.22 -8.29
CA VAL A 61 -6.72 3.54 -6.99
C VAL A 61 -5.52 4.11 -6.25
N VAL A 62 -4.38 4.24 -6.92
CA VAL A 62 -3.18 4.88 -6.36
C VAL A 62 -3.47 6.30 -5.89
N ALA A 63 -4.20 7.08 -6.69
CA ALA A 63 -4.63 8.42 -6.31
C ALA A 63 -5.44 8.44 -5.01
N THR A 64 -6.38 7.50 -4.86
CA THR A 64 -7.22 7.39 -3.66
C THR A 64 -6.39 7.01 -2.44
N VAL A 65 -5.48 6.05 -2.58
CA VAL A 65 -4.63 5.59 -1.48
C VAL A 65 -3.69 6.71 -1.01
N LEU A 66 -3.06 7.42 -1.95
CA LEU A 66 -2.15 8.52 -1.62
C LEU A 66 -2.88 9.75 -1.05
N ALA A 67 -4.12 10.02 -1.50
CA ALA A 67 -4.94 11.10 -0.95
C ALA A 67 -5.29 10.86 0.53
N GLU A 68 -5.42 9.60 0.94
CA GLU A 68 -5.65 9.19 2.33
C GLU A 68 -4.36 9.13 3.16
N GLY A 69 -3.23 9.60 2.61
CA GLY A 69 -1.94 9.63 3.29
C GLY A 69 -1.28 8.25 3.45
N LEU A 70 -1.78 7.21 2.76
CA LEU A 70 -1.24 5.87 2.87
C LEU A 70 -0.09 5.64 1.88
N THR A 71 0.97 4.99 2.35
CA THR A 71 2.12 4.56 1.54
C THR A 71 2.09 3.05 1.28
N TYR A 72 2.72 2.61 0.19
CA TYR A 72 2.90 1.20 -0.19
C TYR A 72 4.17 0.64 0.43
N ASP A 73 4.17 0.60 1.77
CA ASP A 73 5.23 -0.04 2.54
C ASP A 73 4.73 -1.43 2.93
N HIS A 74 5.22 -2.48 2.27
CA HIS A 74 4.84 -3.85 2.60
C HIS A 74 5.65 -4.38 3.79
N ARG A 75 6.77 -3.73 4.12
CA ARG A 75 7.62 -4.12 5.26
C ARG A 75 7.81 -2.97 6.24
N PRO A 76 7.39 -3.13 7.51
CA PRO A 76 7.68 -2.15 8.54
C PRO A 76 9.20 -2.05 8.69
N GLY A 77 9.74 -0.85 8.48
CA GLY A 77 11.19 -0.58 8.49
C GLY A 77 11.89 -0.85 9.80
N CYS A 78 11.16 -1.21 10.84
CA CYS A 78 11.62 -1.64 12.15
C CYS A 78 10.53 -2.57 12.69
N GLY A 79 10.85 -3.66 13.39
CA GLY A 79 9.89 -4.66 13.91
C GLY A 79 8.82 -4.16 14.90
N CYS A 80 8.53 -2.86 14.89
CA CYS A 80 7.61 -2.12 15.74
C CYS A 80 6.19 -1.99 15.16
N SER A 81 5.98 -2.18 13.84
CA SER A 81 4.63 -2.12 13.23
C SER A 81 4.31 -3.39 12.46
N ARG A 82 3.98 -4.44 13.20
CA ARG A 82 3.80 -5.84 12.75
C ARG A 82 2.52 -6.10 11.94
N LEU A 83 2.00 -5.10 11.21
CA LEU A 83 0.75 -5.22 10.46
C LEU A 83 1.03 -5.23 8.95
N PRO A 84 0.69 -6.31 8.23
CA PRO A 84 0.64 -6.32 6.78
C PRO A 84 -0.33 -5.24 6.32
N SER A 85 0.21 -4.13 5.82
CA SER A 85 -0.59 -3.04 5.28
C SER A 85 -1.13 -3.46 3.92
N PHE A 86 -2.35 -4.01 3.90
CA PHE A 86 -3.02 -4.27 2.63
C PHE A 86 -3.23 -2.95 1.89
N ARG A 87 -3.05 -2.99 0.57
CA ARG A 87 -3.35 -1.85 -0.30
C ARG A 87 -4.21 -2.34 -1.45
N PRO A 88 -5.37 -1.72 -1.68
CA PRO A 88 -6.22 -2.12 -2.79
C PRO A 88 -5.48 -1.90 -4.11
N ARG A 89 -5.63 -2.86 -5.01
CA ARG A 89 -5.09 -2.79 -6.38
C ARG A 89 -6.19 -2.46 -7.40
N THR A 90 -7.45 -2.59 -7.01
CA THR A 90 -8.60 -2.43 -7.90
C THR A 90 -9.64 -1.45 -7.36
N ARG A 91 -10.38 -0.81 -8.27
CA ARG A 91 -11.48 0.11 -7.92
C ARG A 91 -12.60 -0.60 -7.16
N ALA A 92 -12.84 -1.88 -7.44
CA ALA A 92 -13.81 -2.68 -6.71
C ALA A 92 -13.44 -2.79 -5.22
N GLN A 93 -12.16 -3.06 -4.92
CA GLN A 93 -11.68 -3.11 -3.54
C GLN A 93 -11.80 -1.76 -2.82
N VAL A 94 -11.54 -0.64 -3.51
CA VAL A 94 -11.75 0.71 -2.96
C VAL A 94 -13.23 0.95 -2.66
N ARG A 95 -14.14 0.58 -3.57
CA ARG A 95 -15.59 0.76 -3.38
C ARG A 95 -16.10 -0.04 -2.18
N VAL A 96 -15.70 -1.30 -2.05
CA VAL A 96 -16.08 -2.15 -0.91
C VAL A 96 -15.61 -1.53 0.41
N ARG A 97 -14.39 -0.98 0.44
CA ARG A 97 -13.82 -0.35 1.63
C ARG A 97 -14.45 0.99 1.98
N ARG A 98 -14.82 1.80 0.98
CA ARG A 98 -15.63 3.01 1.21
C ARG A 98 -16.96 2.68 1.88
N ARG A 99 -17.67 1.66 1.39
CA ARG A 99 -18.90 1.18 2.03
C ARG A 99 -18.66 0.67 3.45
N ALA A 100 -17.53 0.01 3.69
CA ALA A 100 -17.18 -0.42 5.04
C ALA A 100 -16.85 0.75 5.97
N ALA A 101 -16.17 1.78 5.47
CA ALA A 101 -15.89 3.01 6.22
C ALA A 101 -17.19 3.70 6.64
N GLU A 102 -18.13 3.85 5.71
CA GLU A 102 -19.47 4.40 5.98
C GLU A 102 -20.24 3.57 7.01
N ARG A 103 -20.24 2.24 6.88
CA ARG A 103 -20.96 1.35 7.80
C ARG A 103 -20.36 1.29 9.21
N LEU A 104 -19.04 1.34 9.31
CA LEU A 104 -18.32 1.23 10.58
C LEU A 104 -18.06 2.60 11.24
N GLY A 105 -18.35 3.71 10.56
CA GLY A 105 -18.02 5.06 11.02
C GLY A 105 -16.52 5.31 11.15
N LEU A 106 -15.70 4.58 10.38
CA LEU A 106 -14.23 4.66 10.46
C LEU A 106 -13.67 5.53 9.32
N PRO A 107 -12.50 6.18 9.53
CA PRO A 107 -11.85 6.91 8.44
C PRO A 107 -11.44 5.97 7.31
N LEU A 108 -11.48 6.48 6.08
CA LEU A 108 -11.20 5.67 4.89
C LEU A 108 -9.76 5.12 4.91
N SER A 109 -8.78 5.88 5.38
CA SER A 109 -7.40 5.42 5.60
C SER A 109 -7.30 4.10 6.40
N VAL A 110 -8.11 3.93 7.45
CA VAL A 110 -8.10 2.72 8.28
C VAL A 110 -8.66 1.53 7.50
N THR A 111 -9.79 1.69 6.82
CA THR A 111 -10.40 0.59 6.04
C THR A 111 -9.60 0.22 4.78
N LEU A 112 -8.88 1.20 4.20
CA LEU A 112 -7.94 0.96 3.11
C LEU A 112 -6.71 0.18 3.54
N ALA A 113 -6.26 0.36 4.78
CA ALA A 113 -5.12 -0.35 5.32
C ALA A 113 -5.42 -1.78 5.80
N ARG A 114 -6.68 -2.06 6.17
CA ARG A 114 -7.12 -3.39 6.62
C ARG A 114 -7.10 -4.42 5.50
N ARG A 115 -6.69 -5.65 5.84
CA ARG A 115 -6.73 -6.81 4.94
C ARG A 115 -8.17 -7.15 4.55
N ASP A 116 -9.06 -7.16 5.53
CA ASP A 116 -10.49 -7.37 5.33
C ASP A 116 -11.27 -6.07 5.49
N ALA A 117 -12.22 -5.83 4.58
CA ALA A 117 -12.95 -4.57 4.55
C ALA A 117 -13.92 -4.45 5.73
N PHE A 118 -14.53 -5.55 6.16
CA PHE A 118 -15.61 -5.55 7.16
C PHE A 118 -15.19 -6.11 8.52
N THR A 119 -14.12 -6.89 8.59
CA THR A 119 -13.61 -7.44 9.85
C THR A 119 -12.77 -6.38 10.56
N SER A 120 -13.09 -6.06 11.81
CA SER A 120 -12.13 -5.41 12.69
C SER A 120 -11.00 -6.41 12.94
N GLU A 121 -9.76 -6.09 12.56
CA GLU A 121 -8.60 -6.83 13.05
C GLU A 121 -8.46 -6.58 14.57
N SER A 122 -9.26 -7.28 15.38
CA SER A 122 -9.00 -7.48 16.80
C SER A 122 -8.02 -8.64 16.90
N ARG A 123 -6.74 -8.29 17.03
CA ARG A 123 -5.55 -8.96 17.60
C ARG A 123 -5.35 -10.50 17.64
N ASP A 124 -6.34 -11.35 17.43
CA ASP A 124 -6.23 -12.79 17.65
C ASP A 124 -6.90 -13.53 16.48
N GLU A 125 -6.09 -14.02 15.53
CA GLU A 125 -6.29 -15.34 14.93
C GLU A 125 -5.01 -15.72 14.19
N GLN A 126 -4.15 -16.46 14.88
CA GLN A 126 -3.05 -17.22 14.26
C GLN A 126 -3.62 -18.07 13.11
N PRO A 127 -2.97 -18.12 11.94
CA PRO A 127 -3.41 -19.03 10.89
C PRO A 127 -3.30 -20.47 11.42
N SER A 128 -4.45 -21.13 11.54
CA SER A 128 -4.54 -22.56 11.78
C SER A 128 -3.72 -23.30 10.72
N SER A 129 -2.66 -23.99 11.16
CA SER A 129 -1.86 -24.89 10.33
C SER A 129 -2.76 -25.92 9.63
N PRO A 130 -2.49 -26.28 8.36
CA PRO A 130 -3.26 -27.29 7.66
C PRO A 130 -3.07 -28.67 8.31
N SER A 131 -4.20 -29.36 8.46
CA SER A 131 -4.40 -30.70 9.00
C SER A 131 -3.37 -31.72 8.49
N ALA A 132 -2.70 -32.40 9.42
CA ALA A 132 -1.86 -33.56 9.13
C ALA A 132 -2.75 -34.71 8.64
N ALA A 133 -2.49 -35.13 7.40
CA ALA A 133 -3.10 -36.27 6.76
C ALA A 133 -2.96 -37.55 7.61
N LYS A 134 -4.10 -38.21 7.88
CA LYS A 134 -4.10 -39.63 8.22
C LYS A 134 -3.70 -40.41 6.97
N ARG A 135 -2.56 -41.08 7.03
CA ARG A 135 -2.21 -42.18 6.12
C ARG A 135 -2.83 -43.43 6.73
N ASP A 136 -3.90 -43.92 6.11
CA ASP A 136 -4.36 -45.29 6.33
C ASP A 136 -3.45 -46.22 5.52
N THR A 137 -2.74 -47.07 6.25
CA THR A 137 -2.01 -48.23 5.72
C THR A 137 -2.97 -49.41 5.75
N THR A 138 -3.26 -49.96 4.57
CA THR A 138 -3.78 -51.32 4.37
C THR A 138 -2.85 -52.01 3.37
#